data_AF-A0A242LQQ1-F1
#
_entry.id   AF-A0A242LQQ1-F1
#
_cell.length_a   1.000
_cell.length_b   1.000
_cell.length_c   1.000
_cell.angle_alpha   90.00
_cell.angle_beta   90.00
_cell.angle_gamma   90.00
#
_symmetry.space_group_name_H-M   'P 1'
#
loop_
_entity.id
_entity.type
_entity.pdbx_description
1 polymer ?
#
loop_
_entity_poly.entity_id
_entity_poly.type
_entity_poly.pdbx_seq_one_letter_code
_entity_poly.pdbx_strand_id
1 'polypeptide(L)'
;MKNQWRVVIGLVLVLIVVVFAVLNSQTVPVSFGFAKISGPLILIILGSAIVGALIGLLTSTTTMWKQKKQVKELKKDIETYKNDADKLAQEEVEKVKRTYENQLAELQAKYDAAASQAPISPNVDVESVGSRVDHFTKPRTSDEDL
;
A
#
# COMPACT_ATOMS: atom_id res chain seq x y z
N MET A 1 -22.25 -27.13 -2.63
CA MET A 1 -21.55 -28.20 -1.89
C MET A 1 -20.12 -28.43 -2.44
N LYS A 2 -19.22 -27.43 -2.44
CA LYS A 2 -17.93 -27.52 -3.16
C LYS A 2 -16.73 -27.99 -2.31
N ASN A 3 -16.86 -28.00 -0.98
CA ASN A 3 -15.73 -28.32 -0.08
C ASN A 3 -15.88 -29.66 0.66
N GLN A 4 -17.08 -30.26 0.68
CA GLN A 4 -17.29 -31.56 1.33
C GLN A 4 -16.63 -32.71 0.57
N TRP A 5 -16.50 -32.59 -0.76
CA TRP A 5 -15.86 -33.63 -1.55
C TRP A 5 -14.37 -33.82 -1.20
N ARG A 6 -13.69 -32.77 -0.72
CA ARG A 6 -12.31 -32.87 -0.20
C ARG A 6 -12.22 -33.78 1.03
N VAL A 7 -13.22 -33.73 1.91
CA VAL A 7 -13.29 -34.58 3.10
C VAL A 7 -13.52 -36.03 2.68
N VAL A 8 -14.43 -36.27 1.74
CA VAL A 8 -14.67 -37.61 1.19
C VAL A 8 -13.42 -38.18 0.51
N ILE A 9 -12.76 -37.40 -0.34
CA ILE A 9 -11.49 -37.81 -0.98
C ILE A 9 -10.41 -38.10 0.06
N GLY A 10 -10.28 -37.24 1.09
CA GLY A 10 -9.34 -37.46 2.18
C GLY A 10 -9.61 -38.77 2.93
N LEU A 11 -10.88 -39.06 3.23
CA LEU A 11 -11.28 -40.30 3.90
C LEU A 11 -10.95 -41.53 3.03
N VAL A 12 -11.24 -41.47 1.72
CA VAL A 12 -10.91 -42.55 0.78
C VAL A 12 -9.40 -42.78 0.72
N LEU A 13 -8.60 -41.71 0.67
CA LEU A 13 -7.14 -41.83 0.68
C LEU A 13 -6.63 -42.46 1.98
N VAL A 14 -7.16 -42.08 3.13
CA VAL A 14 -6.81 -42.69 4.43
C VAL A 14 -7.14 -44.18 4.42
N LEU A 15 -8.31 -44.57 3.92
CA LEU A 15 -8.69 -45.99 3.80
C LEU A 15 -7.72 -46.75 2.87
N ILE A 16 -7.33 -46.17 1.74
CA ILE A 16 -6.34 -46.79 0.83
C ILE A 16 -5.02 -47.02 1.56
N VAL A 17 -4.53 -46.05 2.32
CA VAL A 17 -3.28 -46.18 3.10
C VAL A 17 -3.40 -47.29 4.16
N VAL A 18 -4.52 -47.37 4.87
CA VAL A 18 -4.78 -48.43 5.87
C VAL A 18 -4.79 -49.81 5.21
N VAL A 19 -5.49 -49.96 4.08
CA VAL A 19 -5.50 -51.22 3.32
C VAL A 19 -4.09 -51.58 2.85
N PHE A 20 -3.35 -50.61 2.32
CA PHE A 20 -1.94 -50.81 1.95
C PHE A 20 -1.09 -51.28 3.13
N ALA A 21 -1.32 -50.73 4.32
CA ALA A 21 -0.60 -51.12 5.53
C ALA A 21 -0.87 -52.55 5.96
N VAL A 22 -2.13 -53.00 5.85
CA VAL A 22 -2.51 -54.39 6.15
C VAL A 22 -1.97 -55.35 5.10
N LEU A 23 -2.09 -55.02 3.81
CA LEU A 23 -1.59 -55.88 2.73
C LEU A 23 -0.05 -55.97 2.70
N ASN A 24 0.64 -54.93 3.17
CA ASN A 24 2.09 -54.88 3.27
C ASN A 24 2.54 -54.92 4.74
N SER A 25 1.93 -55.79 5.53
CA SER A 25 2.28 -56.03 6.94
C SER A 25 3.60 -56.80 7.11
N GLN A 26 4.39 -56.96 6.04
CA GLN A 26 5.69 -57.60 6.10
C GLN A 26 6.63 -56.80 6.98
N THR A 27 7.11 -57.45 8.04
CA THR A 27 8.01 -56.86 9.02
C THR A 27 9.41 -56.74 8.43
N VAL A 28 9.89 -55.51 8.28
CA VAL A 28 11.24 -55.21 7.82
C VAL A 28 12.07 -54.65 8.98
N PRO A 29 13.24 -55.24 9.30
CA PRO A 29 14.13 -54.69 10.31
C PRO A 29 14.87 -53.46 9.77
N VAL A 30 14.86 -52.38 10.54
CA VAL A 30 15.57 -51.13 10.24
C VAL A 30 16.63 -50.91 11.30
N SER A 31 17.87 -50.72 10.87
CA SER A 31 19.00 -50.39 11.74
C SER A 31 19.29 -48.90 11.69
N PHE A 32 19.14 -48.22 12.83
CA PHE A 32 19.51 -46.82 13.02
C PHE A 32 20.98 -46.65 13.47
N GLY A 33 21.79 -47.71 13.34
CA GLY A 33 23.19 -47.75 13.81
C GLY A 33 23.31 -48.11 15.29
N PHE A 34 22.50 -47.50 16.16
CA PHE A 34 22.48 -47.75 17.62
C PHE A 34 21.24 -48.50 18.12
N ALA A 35 20.18 -48.55 17.32
CA ALA A 35 18.94 -49.25 17.64
C ALA A 35 18.42 -49.99 16.42
N LYS A 36 17.74 -51.12 16.63
CA LYS A 36 17.04 -51.87 15.60
C LYS A 36 15.55 -51.91 15.92
N ILE A 37 14.73 -51.51 14.95
CA ILE A 37 13.27 -51.53 15.07
C ILE A 37 12.74 -52.35 13.91
N SER A 38 11.78 -53.21 14.19
CA SER A 38 11.14 -54.06 13.19
C SER A 38 9.67 -53.73 13.13
N GLY A 39 9.15 -53.48 11.93
CA GLY A 39 7.73 -53.22 11.71
C GLY A 39 7.36 -53.23 10.23
N PRO A 40 6.07 -53.09 9.89
CA PRO A 40 5.61 -52.98 8.51
C PRO A 40 6.33 -51.84 7.76
N LEU A 41 6.83 -52.13 6.54
CA LEU A 41 7.63 -51.18 5.75
C LEU A 41 6.94 -49.83 5.52
N ILE A 42 5.63 -49.85 5.26
CA ILE A 42 4.83 -48.65 5.02
C ILE A 42 4.76 -47.71 6.24
N LEU A 43 4.72 -48.24 7.47
CA LEU A 43 4.71 -47.44 8.69
C LEU A 43 6.05 -46.74 8.90
N ILE A 44 7.15 -47.42 8.54
CA ILE A 44 8.50 -46.85 8.58
C ILE A 44 8.62 -45.68 7.57
N ILE A 45 8.16 -45.87 6.34
CA ILE A 45 8.20 -44.83 5.29
C ILE A 45 7.32 -43.63 5.69
N LEU A 46 6.07 -43.86 6.11
CA LEU A 46 5.19 -42.80 6.57
C LEU A 46 5.77 -42.07 7.77
N GLY A 47 6.30 -42.80 8.76
CA GLY A 47 6.92 -42.22 9.95
C GLY A 47 8.12 -41.34 9.61
N SER A 48 9.03 -41.82 8.77
CA SER A 48 10.20 -41.03 8.32
C SER A 48 9.79 -39.80 7.51
N ALA A 49 8.79 -39.91 6.64
CA ALA A 49 8.26 -38.77 5.87
C ALA A 49 7.64 -37.71 6.79
N ILE A 50 6.88 -38.12 7.81
CA ILE A 50 6.31 -37.22 8.82
C ILE A 50 7.44 -36.51 9.60
N VAL A 51 8.47 -37.24 10.03
CA VAL A 51 9.63 -36.64 10.72
C VAL A 51 10.34 -35.63 9.82
N GLY A 52 10.59 -35.97 8.55
CA GLY A 52 11.18 -35.05 7.58
C GLY A 52 10.33 -33.80 7.36
N ALA A 53 9.01 -33.96 7.25
CA ALA A 53 8.07 -32.83 7.12
C ALA A 53 8.06 -31.95 8.38
N LEU A 54 8.10 -32.54 9.57
CA LEU A 54 8.18 -31.81 10.84
C LEU A 54 9.48 -30.98 10.92
N ILE A 55 10.61 -31.56 10.56
CA ILE A 55 11.89 -30.84 10.49
C ILE A 55 11.79 -29.67 9.49
N GLY A 56 11.27 -29.94 8.29
CA GLY A 56 11.06 -28.90 7.27
C GLY A 56 10.15 -27.77 7.74
N LEU A 57 9.07 -28.09 8.46
CA LEU A 57 8.16 -27.10 9.05
C LEU A 57 8.85 -26.26 10.14
N LEU A 58 9.62 -26.90 11.03
CA LEU A 58 10.39 -26.20 12.07
C LEU A 58 11.38 -25.23 11.44
N THR A 59 12.17 -25.67 10.46
CA THR A 59 13.12 -24.81 9.75
C THR A 59 12.41 -23.68 9.01
N SER A 60 11.33 -23.97 8.28
CA SER A 60 10.56 -22.98 7.53
C SER A 60 9.94 -21.90 8.43
N THR A 61 9.39 -22.29 9.58
CA THR A 61 8.73 -21.35 10.51
C THR A 61 9.70 -20.28 11.00
N THR A 62 10.95 -20.65 11.31
CA THR A 62 11.97 -19.67 11.73
C THR A 62 12.28 -18.63 10.65
N THR A 63 12.34 -19.06 9.38
CA THR A 63 12.57 -18.15 8.25
C THR A 63 11.38 -17.22 8.04
N MET A 64 10.17 -17.75 8.13
CA MET A 64 8.94 -16.95 7.99
C MET A 64 8.84 -15.87 9.08
N TRP A 65 9.25 -16.18 10.32
CA TRP A 65 9.28 -15.18 11.39
C TRP A 65 10.27 -14.04 11.11
N LYS A 66 11.49 -14.36 10.68
CA LYS A 66 12.49 -13.35 10.30
C LYS A 66 12.00 -12.47 9.14
N GLN A 67 11.37 -13.08 8.13
CA GLN A 67 10.79 -12.36 7.00
C GLN A 67 9.64 -11.45 7.44
N LYS A 68 8.72 -11.93 8.29
CA LYS A 68 7.64 -11.11 8.85
C LYS A 68 8.16 -9.91 9.66
N LYS A 69 9.24 -10.09 10.44
CA LYS A 69 9.87 -9.01 11.18
C LYS A 69 10.45 -7.96 10.24
N GLN A 70 11.22 -8.37 9.23
CA GLN A 70 11.77 -7.46 8.21
C GLN A 70 10.67 -6.71 7.49
N VAL A 71 9.61 -7.38 7.03
CA VAL A 71 8.47 -6.72 6.39
C VAL A 71 7.84 -5.67 7.30
N LYS A 72 7.77 -5.91 8.61
CA LYS A 72 7.26 -4.92 9.57
C LYS A 72 8.20 -3.73 9.74
N GLU A 73 9.52 -3.98 9.85
CA GLU A 73 10.54 -2.93 9.93
C GLU A 73 10.53 -2.06 8.66
N LEU A 74 10.61 -2.67 7.48
CA LEU A 74 10.57 -1.97 6.19
C LEU A 74 9.29 -1.12 6.03
N LYS A 75 8.13 -1.63 6.47
CA LYS A 75 6.88 -0.85 6.44
C LYS A 75 6.94 0.38 7.35
N LYS A 76 7.54 0.24 8.52
CA LYS A 76 7.73 1.36 9.46
C LYS A 76 8.70 2.40 8.90
N ASP A 77 9.77 1.96 8.25
CA ASP A 77 10.73 2.86 7.62
C ASP A 77 10.06 3.65 6.48
N ILE A 78 9.27 2.98 5.63
CA ILE A 78 8.48 3.64 4.58
C ILE A 78 7.53 4.70 5.16
N GLU A 79 6.83 4.37 6.26
CA GLU A 79 5.94 5.32 6.92
C GLU A 79 6.70 6.53 7.48
N THR A 80 7.87 6.29 8.06
CA THR A 80 8.74 7.35 8.60
C THR A 80 9.22 8.28 7.47
N TYR A 81 9.76 7.72 6.38
CA TYR A 81 10.23 8.51 5.25
C TYR A 81 9.10 9.31 4.58
N LYS A 82 7.89 8.75 4.49
CA LYS A 82 6.72 9.50 3.99
C LYS A 82 6.38 10.69 4.88
N ASN A 83 6.29 10.47 6.19
CA ASN A 83 5.99 11.54 7.15
C ASN A 83 7.04 12.65 7.13
N ASP A 84 8.32 12.28 7.02
CA ASP A 84 9.40 13.27 6.96
C ASP A 84 9.38 14.05 5.64
N ALA A 85 9.12 13.39 4.50
CA ALA A 85 8.93 14.06 3.22
C ALA A 85 7.73 15.03 3.25
N ASP A 86 6.61 14.61 3.84
CA ASP A 86 5.41 15.45 3.96
C ASP A 86 5.67 16.69 4.85
N LYS A 87 6.41 16.53 5.95
CA LYS A 87 6.81 17.67 6.81
C LYS A 87 7.71 18.65 6.07
N LEU A 88 8.72 18.16 5.36
CA LEU A 88 9.62 19.01 4.57
C LEU A 88 8.85 19.75 3.48
N ALA A 89 7.93 19.07 2.77
CA ALA A 89 7.08 19.70 1.77
C ALA A 89 6.19 20.80 2.39
N GLN A 90 5.60 20.57 3.57
CA GLN A 90 4.81 21.57 4.28
C GLN A 90 5.65 22.76 4.72
N GLU A 91 6.87 22.53 5.24
CA GLU A 91 7.77 23.58 5.66
C GLU A 91 8.19 24.47 4.48
N GLU A 92 8.52 23.88 3.33
CA GLU A 92 8.85 24.62 2.11
C GLU A 92 7.64 25.42 1.58
N VAL A 93 6.45 24.83 1.56
CA VAL A 93 5.21 25.53 1.18
C VAL A 93 4.94 26.71 2.12
N GLU A 94 5.16 26.54 3.43
CA GLU A 94 4.97 27.61 4.41
C GLU A 94 6.00 28.74 4.23
N LYS A 95 7.27 28.42 3.98
CA LYS A 95 8.30 29.41 3.64
C LYS A 95 7.94 30.21 2.40
N VAL A 96 7.51 29.53 1.33
CA VAL A 96 7.10 30.18 0.07
C VAL A 96 5.87 31.06 0.28
N LYS A 97 4.90 30.61 1.08
CA LYS A 97 3.71 31.42 1.42
C LYS A 97 4.10 32.70 2.17
N ARG A 98 4.99 32.60 3.17
CA ARG A 98 5.50 33.76 3.92
C ARG A 98 6.26 34.74 3.03
N THR A 99 7.11 34.26 2.12
CA THR A 99 7.82 35.16 1.19
C THR A 99 6.87 35.89 0.25
N TYR A 100 5.83 35.21 -0.24
CA TYR A 100 4.80 35.81 -1.07
C TYR A 100 3.98 36.87 -0.31
N GLU A 101 3.57 36.59 0.93
CA GLU A 101 2.85 37.55 1.80
C GLU A 101 3.70 38.81 2.06
N ASN A 102 5.00 38.65 2.34
CA ASN A 102 5.92 39.76 2.53
C ASN A 102 6.06 40.62 1.25
N GLN A 103 6.14 39.98 0.07
CA GLN A 103 6.23 40.68 -1.22
C GLN A 103 4.97 41.50 -1.51
N LEU A 104 3.77 40.96 -1.21
CA LEU A 104 2.52 41.69 -1.37
C LEU A 104 2.44 42.92 -0.45
N ALA A 105 2.83 42.76 0.81
CA ALA A 105 2.86 43.87 1.77
C ALA A 105 3.83 44.99 1.34
N GLU A 106 5.01 44.63 0.84
CA GLU A 106 5.98 45.60 0.30
C GLU A 106 5.44 46.31 -0.94
N LEU A 107 4.81 45.57 -1.86
CA LEU A 107 4.22 46.13 -3.07
C LEU A 107 3.09 47.12 -2.74
N GLN A 108 2.24 46.79 -1.77
CA GLN A 108 1.17 47.66 -1.32
C GLN A 108 1.71 48.94 -0.67
N ALA A 109 2.71 48.83 0.20
CA ALA A 109 3.37 50.01 0.79
C ALA A 109 3.99 50.92 -0.29
N LYS A 110 4.57 50.34 -1.36
CA LYS A 110 5.07 51.10 -2.52
C LYS A 110 3.96 51.79 -3.28
N TYR A 111 2.83 51.13 -3.51
CA TYR A 111 1.66 51.72 -4.17
C TYR A 111 1.10 52.90 -3.37
N ASP A 112 0.93 52.74 -2.06
CA ASP A 112 0.42 53.80 -1.18
C ASP A 112 1.37 55.00 -1.12
N ALA A 113 2.69 54.75 -1.08
CA ALA A 113 3.70 55.81 -1.16
C ALA A 113 3.70 56.54 -2.51
N ALA A 114 3.51 55.82 -3.63
CA ALA A 114 3.41 56.41 -4.97
C ALA A 114 2.09 57.19 -5.17
N ALA A 115 0.96 56.69 -4.64
CA ALA A 115 -0.33 57.36 -4.67
C ALA A 115 -0.30 58.67 -3.86
N SER A 116 0.49 58.72 -2.78
CA SER A 116 0.74 59.92 -1.98
C SER A 116 1.65 60.95 -2.69
N GLN A 117 2.35 60.54 -3.75
CA GLN A 117 3.25 61.38 -4.56
C GLN A 117 2.68 61.71 -5.95
N ALA A 118 1.51 61.17 -6.31
CA ALA A 118 0.80 61.59 -7.51
C ALA A 118 0.29 63.02 -7.31
N PRO A 119 0.65 63.98 -8.18
CA PRO A 119 0.16 65.35 -8.07
C PRO A 119 -1.36 65.33 -8.16
N ILE A 120 -1.99 65.85 -7.11
CA ILE A 120 -3.42 66.16 -7.09
C ILE A 120 -3.61 67.38 -8.00
N SER A 121 -3.81 67.13 -9.29
CA SER A 121 -4.70 67.89 -10.19
C SER A 121 -4.71 67.20 -11.55
N PRO A 122 -5.88 66.67 -11.95
CA PRO A 122 -6.55 67.32 -13.06
C PRO A 122 -7.86 67.93 -12.57
N ASN A 123 -8.07 69.19 -12.92
CA ASN A 123 -9.38 69.81 -12.90
C ASN A 123 -10.30 68.94 -13.76
N VAL A 124 -11.19 68.16 -13.13
CA VAL A 124 -12.24 67.44 -13.85
C VAL A 124 -13.43 68.39 -13.90
N ASP A 125 -13.49 69.18 -14.97
CA ASP A 125 -14.76 69.76 -15.40
C ASP A 125 -15.73 68.59 -15.60
N VAL A 126 -16.78 68.57 -14.77
CA VAL A 126 -17.82 67.56 -14.83
C VAL A 126 -18.67 67.84 -16.06
N GLU A 127 -18.22 67.40 -17.24
CA GLU A 127 -19.08 67.33 -18.40
C GLU A 127 -19.89 66.03 -18.32
N SER A 128 -21.21 66.20 -18.18
CA SER A 128 -22.20 65.13 -18.13
C SER A 128 -22.22 64.38 -19.45
N VAL A 129 -21.43 63.32 -19.58
CA VAL A 129 -21.51 62.42 -20.73
C VAL A 129 -22.50 61.30 -20.41
N GLY A 130 -23.66 61.39 -21.05
CA GLY A 130 -24.81 60.52 -20.84
C GLY A 130 -24.52 59.02 -21.01
N SER A 131 -25.26 58.24 -20.23
CA SER A 131 -25.34 56.79 -20.32
C SER A 131 -25.84 56.37 -21.71
N ARG A 132 -24.92 56.02 -22.62
CA ARG A 132 -25.25 55.19 -23.79
C ARG A 132 -25.10 53.73 -23.42
N VAL A 133 -26.25 53.16 -23.12
CA VAL A 133 -26.53 51.74 -22.98
C VAL A 133 -26.22 51.03 -24.30
N ASP A 134 -25.08 50.34 -24.38
CA ASP A 134 -24.87 49.32 -25.42
C ASP A 134 -24.89 47.94 -24.76
N HIS A 135 -26.04 47.30 -24.98
CA HIS A 135 -26.46 45.97 -24.61
C HIS A 135 -25.69 44.95 -25.44
N PHE A 136 -24.62 44.39 -24.88
CA PHE A 136 -23.98 43.21 -25.47
C PHE A 136 -24.59 41.93 -24.92
N THR A 137 -25.45 41.38 -25.76
CA THR A 137 -26.10 40.08 -25.68
C THR A 137 -25.09 38.94 -25.54
N LYS A 138 -25.36 38.05 -24.58
CA LYS A 138 -24.67 36.77 -24.38
C LYS A 138 -24.75 35.91 -25.64
N PRO A 139 -23.64 35.30 -26.14
CA PRO A 139 -23.75 34.30 -27.18
C PRO A 139 -24.48 33.06 -26.66
N ARG A 140 -25.49 32.68 -27.43
CA ARG A 140 -26.33 31.50 -27.32
C ARG A 140 -25.51 30.23 -27.48
N THR A 141 -25.73 29.29 -26.57
CA THR A 141 -25.44 27.85 -26.71
C THR A 141 -26.31 27.24 -27.81
N SER A 142 -25.69 26.57 -28.78
CA SER A 142 -26.26 25.61 -29.75
C SER A 142 -25.28 25.53 -30.92
N ASP A 143 -24.81 24.42 -31.46
CA ASP A 143 -25.06 22.99 -31.35
C ASP A 143 -23.88 22.29 -32.10
N GLU A 144 -23.97 20.98 -32.25
CA GLU A 144 -23.33 20.11 -33.26
C GLU A 144 -22.02 19.45 -32.80
N ASP A 145 -22.10 18.23 -32.27
CA ASP A 145 -22.21 16.96 -33.02
C ASP A 145 -21.07 16.79 -34.04
N LEU A 146 -20.01 16.08 -33.62
CA LEU A 146 -19.44 14.86 -34.23
C LEU A 146 -18.16 14.43 -33.51
#